data_AF-A0A7C3SN00-F1
#
_entry.id   AF-A0A7C3SN00-F1
#
_cell.length_a   1.000
_cell.length_b   1.000
_cell.length_c   1.000
_cell.angle_alpha   90.00
_cell.angle_beta   90.00
_cell.angle_gamma   90.00
#
_symmetry.space_group_name_H-M   'P 1'
#
loop_
_entity.id
_entity.type
_entity.pdbx_description
1 polymer ?
#
loop_
_entity_poly.entity_id
_entity_poly.type
_entity_poly.pdbx_seq_one_letter_code
_entity_poly.pdbx_strand_id
1 'polypeptide(L)'
;MHSVKLAPLHVERLAKQGEYVEAKKFDLELSKRVAELEREYGVHYDPSTPVPSDPSLGKAVFEAGLELAAEKGLLVVDESRAMRFTHEELLAALREAPRELVLGSGRDARVLRARRAGDSARPFVFGGLAGTPVPQEYFYLSALSYAVQPLVDAVDHGSIQEVWGVRVRGGAPSEAVAGVEELRLLRKALEDAGRPGMHLLAAESSVTSTASLAAMSLGLLRRGDAQLLPVLNELKTDYHQLTKAAVGLMAGVHGAALVDPIVGGFRQGACRERDRLGG
;
A
#
# COMPACT_ATOMS: atom_id res chain seq x y z
N MET A 1 26.87 8.15 11.43
CA MET A 1 25.61 8.90 11.22
C MET A 1 24.61 7.95 10.60
N HIS A 2 23.62 7.47 11.36
CA HIS A 2 22.51 6.73 10.77
C HIS A 2 21.69 7.72 9.97
N SER A 3 21.56 7.51 8.65
CA SER A 3 20.62 8.26 7.82
C SER A 3 19.28 8.28 8.56
N VAL A 4 18.69 9.46 8.69
CA VAL A 4 17.33 9.66 9.20
C VAL A 4 16.41 9.01 8.16
N LYS A 5 16.35 7.68 8.15
CA LYS A 5 15.38 6.95 7.37
C LYS A 5 14.04 7.43 7.86
N LEU A 6 13.13 7.75 6.94
CA LEU A 6 11.71 8.03 7.18
C LEU A 6 11.05 6.79 7.80
N ALA A 7 11.45 6.49 9.03
CA ALA A 7 11.08 5.31 9.75
C ALA A 7 9.75 5.60 10.46
N PRO A 8 8.89 4.61 10.65
CA PRO A 8 7.60 4.82 11.31
C PRO A 8 7.70 5.47 12.69
N LEU A 9 8.78 5.22 13.44
CA LEU A 9 9.04 5.90 14.71
C LEU A 9 9.30 7.42 14.55
N HIS A 10 9.94 7.81 13.45
CA HIS A 10 10.12 9.23 13.13
C HIS A 10 8.79 9.89 12.80
N VAL A 11 7.89 9.18 12.09
CA VAL A 11 6.53 9.63 11.81
C VAL A 11 5.77 9.89 13.10
N GLU A 12 5.81 8.96 14.06
CA GLU A 12 5.20 9.11 15.39
C GLU A 12 5.77 10.34 16.13
N ARG A 13 7.10 10.50 16.13
CA ARG A 13 7.76 11.64 16.78
C ARG A 13 7.29 12.97 16.19
N LEU A 14 7.20 13.07 14.87
CA LEU A 14 6.74 14.28 14.18
C LEU A 14 5.26 14.54 14.46
N ALA A 15 4.43 13.49 14.51
CA ALA A 15 3.01 13.63 14.83
C ALA A 15 2.80 14.24 16.22
N LYS A 16 3.55 13.80 17.23
CA LYS A 16 3.47 14.36 18.60
C LYS A 16 3.85 15.85 18.69
N GLN A 17 4.63 16.34 17.73
CA GLN A 17 5.03 17.74 17.60
C GLN A 17 4.15 18.52 16.62
N GLY A 18 3.35 17.81 15.82
CA GLY A 18 2.52 18.33 14.76
C GLY A 18 1.28 19.05 15.27
N GLU A 19 0.62 19.77 14.37
CA GLU A 19 -0.61 20.50 14.67
C GLU A 19 -1.77 19.53 14.94
N TYR A 20 -2.57 19.82 15.96
CA TYR A 20 -3.83 19.10 16.17
C TYR A 20 -4.83 19.47 15.06
N VAL A 21 -5.41 18.45 14.44
CA VAL A 21 -6.40 18.62 13.39
C VAL A 21 -7.41 17.49 13.45
N GLU A 22 -8.69 17.84 13.51
CA GLU A 22 -9.76 16.86 13.39
C GLU A 22 -9.77 16.26 11.99
N ALA A 23 -10.01 14.95 11.87
CA ALA A 23 -9.99 14.24 10.60
C ALA A 23 -10.88 14.89 9.53
N LYS A 24 -12.10 15.31 9.90
CA LYS A 24 -13.02 15.98 8.98
C LYS A 24 -12.49 17.33 8.50
N LYS A 25 -11.84 18.10 9.38
CA LYS A 25 -11.22 19.38 9.01
C LYS A 25 -10.04 19.15 8.06
N PHE A 26 -9.19 18.17 8.37
CA PHE A 26 -8.07 17.78 7.51
C PHE A 26 -8.54 17.43 6.09
N ASP A 27 -9.61 16.63 5.98
CA ASP A 27 -10.19 16.24 4.67
C ASP A 27 -10.70 17.43 3.86
N LEU A 28 -11.39 18.37 4.50
CA LEU A 28 -11.90 19.57 3.82
C LEU A 28 -10.77 20.50 3.36
N GLU A 29 -9.73 20.66 4.17
CA GLU A 29 -8.56 21.47 3.82
C GLU A 29 -7.69 20.83 2.75
N LEU A 30 -7.58 19.50 2.77
CA LEU A 30 -6.92 18.72 1.73
C LEU A 30 -7.65 18.88 0.39
N SER A 31 -8.98 18.71 0.39
CA SER A 31 -9.82 18.88 -0.80
C SER A 31 -9.63 20.24 -1.48
N LYS A 32 -9.68 21.33 -0.68
CA LYS A 32 -9.50 22.69 -1.19
C LYS A 32 -8.12 22.87 -1.80
N ARG A 33 -7.08 22.39 -1.12
CA ARG A 33 -5.70 22.56 -1.58
C ARG A 33 -5.40 21.78 -2.85
N VAL A 34 -5.93 20.57 -3.00
CA VAL A 34 -5.83 19.80 -4.25
C VAL A 34 -6.40 20.62 -5.42
N ALA A 35 -7.61 21.18 -5.26
CA ALA A 35 -8.24 21.98 -6.31
C ALA A 35 -7.49 23.30 -6.62
N GLU A 36 -6.78 23.87 -5.64
CA GLU A 36 -5.89 25.02 -5.85
C GLU A 36 -4.67 24.63 -6.66
N LEU A 37 -3.97 23.57 -6.26
CA LEU A 37 -2.78 23.06 -6.95
C LEU A 37 -3.09 22.63 -8.39
N GLU A 38 -4.25 22.00 -8.63
CA GLU A 38 -4.70 21.67 -9.98
C GLU A 38 -4.78 22.89 -10.89
N ARG A 39 -5.28 24.03 -10.38
CA ARG A 39 -5.34 25.29 -11.14
C ARG A 39 -3.97 25.94 -11.29
N GLU A 40 -3.17 25.96 -10.22
CA GLU A 40 -1.84 26.57 -10.19
C GLU A 40 -0.88 25.88 -11.18
N TYR A 41 -0.96 24.56 -11.26
CA TYR A 41 -0.10 23.74 -12.12
C TYR A 41 -0.73 23.40 -13.48
N GLY A 42 -1.97 23.84 -13.75
CA GLY A 42 -2.68 23.58 -15.01
C GLY A 42 -2.90 22.08 -15.28
N VAL A 43 -3.14 21.30 -14.23
CA VAL A 43 -3.36 19.85 -14.34
C VAL A 43 -4.78 19.59 -14.80
N HIS A 44 -4.94 18.92 -15.95
CA HIS A 44 -6.24 18.57 -16.50
C HIS A 44 -6.25 17.12 -17.02
N TYR A 45 -7.31 16.39 -16.71
CA TYR A 45 -7.56 15.05 -17.19
C TYR A 45 -8.35 15.09 -18.50
N ASP A 46 -7.73 14.59 -19.56
CA ASP A 46 -8.36 14.35 -20.86
C ASP A 46 -8.83 12.89 -20.97
N PRO A 47 -10.15 12.61 -20.97
CA PRO A 47 -10.65 11.25 -21.10
C PRO A 47 -10.38 10.62 -22.47
N SER A 48 -10.08 11.40 -23.51
CA SER A 48 -9.69 10.87 -24.82
C SER A 48 -8.25 10.34 -24.84
N THR A 49 -7.44 10.76 -23.86
CA THR A 49 -6.04 10.36 -23.70
C THR A 49 -5.77 9.84 -22.28
N PRO A 50 -6.30 8.67 -21.89
CA PRO A 50 -6.21 8.15 -20.52
C PRO A 50 -4.78 7.80 -20.08
N VAL A 51 -3.86 7.60 -21.04
CA VAL A 51 -2.43 7.42 -20.80
C VAL A 51 -1.69 8.53 -21.53
N PRO A 52 -1.62 9.75 -20.96
CA PRO A 52 -0.97 10.88 -21.61
C PRO A 52 0.52 10.59 -21.77
N SER A 53 1.04 10.86 -22.96
CA SER A 53 2.47 10.79 -23.27
C SER A 53 3.18 12.13 -23.13
N ASP A 54 2.44 13.19 -22.78
CA ASP A 54 2.97 14.53 -22.55
C ASP A 54 3.81 14.57 -21.25
N PRO A 55 5.14 14.78 -21.35
CA PRO A 55 6.00 14.85 -20.18
C PRO A 55 5.74 16.10 -19.32
N SER A 56 5.15 17.16 -19.89
CA SER A 56 4.86 18.40 -19.16
C SER A 56 3.76 18.20 -18.12
N LEU A 57 2.69 17.49 -18.48
CA LEU A 57 1.64 17.08 -17.55
C LEU A 57 2.20 16.18 -16.43
N GLY A 58 3.02 15.19 -16.78
CA GLY A 58 3.67 14.31 -15.79
C GLY A 58 4.52 15.08 -14.78
N LYS A 59 5.27 16.09 -15.25
CA LYS A 59 6.04 16.99 -14.39
C LYS A 59 5.14 17.84 -13.50
N ALA A 60 4.08 18.43 -14.05
CA ALA A 60 3.14 19.26 -13.31
C ALA A 60 2.45 18.47 -12.18
N VAL A 61 1.98 17.25 -12.46
CA VAL A 61 1.39 16.37 -11.44
C VAL A 61 2.41 16.00 -10.36
N PHE A 62 3.65 15.71 -10.73
CA PHE A 62 4.71 15.40 -9.77
C PHE A 62 5.00 16.58 -8.84
N GLU A 63 5.17 17.79 -9.39
CA GLU A 63 5.49 18.99 -8.61
C GLU A 63 4.32 19.38 -7.68
N ALA A 64 3.08 19.37 -8.19
CA ALA A 64 1.88 19.61 -7.38
C ALA A 64 1.73 18.56 -6.26
N GLY A 65 1.97 17.28 -6.55
CA GLY A 65 1.87 16.20 -5.56
C GLY A 65 2.96 16.28 -4.49
N LEU A 66 4.17 16.70 -4.87
CA LEU A 66 5.29 16.89 -3.94
C LEU A 66 5.05 18.08 -3.01
N GLU A 67 4.54 19.19 -3.53
CA GLU A 67 4.11 20.35 -2.74
C GLU A 67 2.99 19.98 -1.77
N LEU A 68 1.97 19.26 -2.25
CA LEU A 68 0.88 18.78 -1.40
C LEU A 68 1.37 17.90 -0.25
N ALA A 69 2.27 16.96 -0.54
CA ALA A 69 2.83 16.06 0.46
C ALA A 69 3.67 16.81 1.51
N ALA A 70 4.44 17.82 1.10
CA ALA A 70 5.21 18.65 2.03
C ALA A 70 4.31 19.55 2.90
N GLU A 71 3.27 20.16 2.31
CA GLU A 71 2.37 21.07 3.03
C GLU A 71 1.39 20.35 3.97
N LYS A 72 0.73 19.29 3.48
CA LYS A 72 -0.32 18.59 4.24
C LYS A 72 0.25 17.47 5.09
N GLY A 73 1.30 16.81 4.62
CA GLY A 73 1.89 15.66 5.29
C GLY A 73 0.90 14.50 5.47
N LEU A 74 1.00 13.80 6.59
CA LEU A 74 0.10 12.70 6.94
C LEU A 74 -0.63 13.00 8.26
N LEU A 75 -1.94 12.77 8.29
CA LEU A 75 -2.68 12.74 9.55
C LEU A 75 -2.46 11.40 10.24
N VAL A 76 -1.90 11.40 11.45
CA VAL A 76 -1.88 10.23 12.33
C VAL A 76 -3.16 10.25 13.16
N VAL A 77 -4.10 9.37 12.81
CA VAL A 77 -5.47 9.43 13.34
C VAL A 77 -5.53 9.23 14.86
N ASP A 78 -4.70 8.33 15.40
CA ASP A 78 -4.61 8.05 16.84
C ASP A 78 -4.17 9.27 17.65
N GLU A 79 -3.36 10.16 17.07
CA GLU A 79 -2.88 11.40 17.70
C GLU A 79 -3.78 12.60 17.37
N SER A 80 -4.67 12.47 16.40
CA SER A 80 -5.40 13.60 15.80
C SER A 80 -4.46 14.76 15.43
N ARG A 81 -3.27 14.42 14.89
CA ARG A 81 -2.22 15.39 14.54
C ARG A 81 -1.64 15.11 13.17
N ALA A 82 -1.37 16.18 12.43
CA ALA A 82 -0.70 16.10 11.14
C ALA A 82 0.82 16.17 11.32
N MET A 83 1.52 15.15 10.85
CA MET A 83 2.98 15.17 10.73
C MET A 83 3.36 15.64 9.33
N ARG A 84 4.47 16.37 9.19
CA ARG A 84 4.96 16.87 7.90
C ARG A 84 6.44 16.55 7.74
N PHE A 85 6.80 16.13 6.53
CA PHE A 85 8.19 16.04 6.11
C PHE A 85 8.58 17.31 5.38
N THR A 86 9.87 17.64 5.38
CA THR A 86 10.37 18.70 4.52
C THR A 86 10.43 18.24 3.08
N HIS A 87 10.47 19.21 2.17
CA HIS A 87 10.64 18.95 0.74
C HIS A 87 11.95 18.17 0.47
N GLU A 88 13.02 18.50 1.18
CA GLU A 88 14.33 17.85 1.07
C GLU A 88 14.28 16.40 1.54
N GLU A 89 13.56 16.11 2.64
CA GLU A 89 13.36 14.75 3.16
C GLU A 89 12.62 13.87 2.16
N LEU A 90 11.54 14.40 1.57
CA LEU A 90 10.77 13.69 0.55
C LEU A 90 11.62 13.41 -0.69
N LEU A 91 12.35 14.41 -1.20
CA LEU A 91 13.24 14.24 -2.36
C LEU A 91 14.39 13.27 -2.07
N ALA A 92 14.98 13.30 -0.87
CA ALA A 92 16.02 12.37 -0.47
C ALA A 92 15.50 10.92 -0.49
N ALA A 93 14.31 10.69 0.08
CA ALA A 93 13.69 9.36 0.06
C ALA A 93 13.37 8.86 -1.35
N LEU A 94 12.88 9.73 -2.25
CA LEU A 94 12.63 9.37 -3.64
C LEU A 94 13.91 9.01 -4.41
N ARG A 95 15.05 9.64 -4.09
CA ARG A 95 16.36 9.31 -4.68
C ARG A 95 16.91 7.97 -4.16
N GLU A 96 16.66 7.67 -2.90
CA GLU A 96 17.08 6.42 -2.25
C GLU A 96 16.17 5.23 -2.56
N ALA A 97 14.97 5.47 -3.11
CA ALA A 97 14.02 4.43 -3.44
C ALA A 97 14.63 3.40 -4.42
N PRO A 98 14.55 2.09 -4.09
CA PRO A 98 15.15 1.06 -4.93
C PRO A 98 14.46 0.99 -6.29
N ARG A 99 15.24 0.75 -7.34
CA ARG A 99 14.73 0.52 -8.71
C ARG A 99 14.39 -0.95 -8.97
N GLU A 100 14.93 -1.85 -8.16
CA GLU A 100 14.73 -3.30 -8.26
C GLU A 100 14.63 -3.92 -6.87
N LEU A 101 13.79 -4.93 -6.74
CA LEU A 101 13.60 -5.76 -5.55
C LEU A 101 13.64 -7.23 -5.95
N VAL A 102 14.43 -8.04 -5.24
CA VAL A 102 14.37 -9.50 -5.35
C VAL A 102 13.32 -10.01 -4.38
N LEU A 103 12.25 -10.58 -4.91
CA LEU A 103 11.10 -11.09 -4.16
C LEU A 103 11.09 -12.61 -4.17
N GLY A 104 10.79 -13.22 -3.02
CA GLY A 104 10.82 -14.67 -2.85
C GLY A 104 12.24 -15.20 -2.60
N SER A 105 12.45 -16.51 -2.78
CA SER A 105 13.70 -17.18 -2.45
C SER A 105 13.98 -18.40 -3.34
N GLY A 106 15.25 -18.82 -3.35
CA GLY A 106 15.68 -20.00 -4.11
C GLY A 106 15.35 -19.91 -5.59
N ARG A 107 14.88 -21.01 -6.18
CA ARG A 107 14.51 -21.10 -7.61
C ARG A 107 13.27 -20.27 -7.98
N ASP A 108 12.48 -19.91 -6.98
CA ASP A 108 11.21 -19.21 -7.14
C ASP A 108 11.38 -17.68 -7.04
N ALA A 109 12.57 -17.19 -6.69
CA ALA A 109 12.85 -15.77 -6.61
C ALA A 109 12.67 -15.07 -7.96
N ARG A 110 12.11 -13.85 -7.93
CA ARG A 110 11.87 -13.00 -9.11
C ARG A 110 12.27 -11.57 -8.83
N VAL A 111 12.70 -10.85 -9.88
CA VAL A 111 13.06 -9.43 -9.77
C VAL A 111 11.86 -8.56 -10.14
N LEU A 112 11.34 -7.81 -9.17
CA LEU A 112 10.42 -6.69 -9.43
C LEU A 112 11.25 -5.46 -9.79
N ARG A 113 11.08 -4.93 -11.00
CA ARG A 113 11.82 -3.78 -11.51
C ARG A 113 10.92 -2.62 -11.89
N ALA A 114 11.40 -1.40 -11.70
CA ALA A 114 10.74 -0.20 -12.19
C ALA A 114 10.66 -0.23 -13.73
N ARG A 115 9.47 0.03 -14.27
CA ARG A 115 9.21 0.13 -15.73
C ARG A 115 9.04 1.59 -16.14
N ARG A 116 9.29 1.88 -17.41
CA ARG A 116 9.00 3.19 -18.03
C ARG A 116 7.77 3.11 -18.91
N ALA A 117 7.18 4.26 -19.24
CA ALA A 117 6.14 4.32 -20.27
C ALA A 117 6.67 3.73 -21.59
N GLY A 118 5.88 2.85 -22.21
CA GLY A 118 6.27 2.16 -23.45
C GLY A 118 7.27 1.00 -23.28
N ASP A 119 7.65 0.64 -22.04
CA ASP A 119 8.57 -0.47 -21.80
C ASP A 119 7.97 -1.82 -22.24
N SER A 120 8.69 -2.55 -23.10
CA SER A 120 8.29 -3.87 -23.62
C SER A 120 8.48 -5.02 -22.62
N ALA A 121 9.15 -4.74 -21.49
CA ALA A 121 9.25 -5.68 -20.38
C ALA A 121 7.86 -6.13 -19.91
N ARG A 122 7.68 -7.45 -19.78
CA ARG A 122 6.54 -8.05 -19.07
C ARG A 122 6.41 -7.43 -17.66
N PRO A 123 5.19 -7.08 -17.22
CA PRO A 123 4.95 -6.68 -15.83
C PRO A 123 5.16 -7.86 -14.89
N PHE A 124 5.53 -7.56 -13.64
CA PHE A 124 5.51 -8.55 -12.57
C PHE A 124 4.07 -8.90 -12.22
N VAL A 125 3.71 -10.18 -12.20
CA VAL A 125 2.33 -10.63 -12.05
C VAL A 125 2.09 -11.18 -10.65
N PHE A 126 1.29 -10.46 -9.86
CA PHE A 126 0.66 -10.99 -8.67
C PHE A 126 -0.63 -11.73 -9.07
N GLY A 127 -0.75 -12.99 -8.66
CA GLY A 127 -1.93 -13.82 -8.91
C GLY A 127 -2.68 -14.08 -7.62
N GLY A 128 -4.01 -14.00 -7.66
CA GLY A 128 -4.87 -14.23 -6.52
C GLY A 128 -6.13 -13.38 -6.61
N LEU A 129 -6.74 -13.13 -5.46
CA LEU A 129 -8.04 -12.46 -5.36
C LEU A 129 -7.91 -11.04 -4.73
N ALA A 130 -6.69 -10.52 -4.62
CA ALA A 130 -6.32 -9.24 -4.00
C ALA A 130 -7.22 -8.85 -2.80
N GLY A 131 -7.13 -9.60 -1.69
CA GLY A 131 -7.83 -9.29 -0.44
C GLY A 131 -9.34 -9.56 -0.44
N THR A 132 -9.93 -9.99 -1.56
CA THR A 132 -11.36 -10.34 -1.64
C THR A 132 -11.71 -11.38 -0.56
N PRO A 133 -12.83 -11.25 0.15
CA PRO A 133 -13.29 -12.26 1.09
C PRO A 133 -13.48 -13.64 0.43
N VAL A 134 -12.83 -14.66 0.98
CA VAL A 134 -12.92 -16.06 0.52
C VAL A 134 -13.35 -16.96 1.68
N PRO A 135 -14.38 -17.81 1.50
CA PRO A 135 -14.70 -18.82 2.50
C PRO A 135 -13.52 -19.76 2.77
N GLN A 136 -13.29 -20.08 4.04
CA GLN A 136 -12.08 -20.80 4.47
C GLN A 136 -11.89 -22.14 3.73
N GLU A 137 -12.98 -22.85 3.41
CA GLU A 137 -12.92 -24.14 2.71
C GLU A 137 -12.43 -24.05 1.26
N TYR A 138 -12.59 -22.89 0.61
CA TYR A 138 -12.14 -22.68 -0.78
C TYR A 138 -10.74 -22.07 -0.87
N PHE A 139 -10.28 -21.43 0.21
CA PHE A 139 -9.07 -20.60 0.24
C PHE A 139 -7.82 -21.33 -0.29
N TYR A 140 -7.60 -22.58 0.15
CA TYR A 140 -6.44 -23.35 -0.29
C TYR A 140 -6.49 -23.69 -1.79
N LEU A 141 -7.64 -24.18 -2.28
CA LEU A 141 -7.76 -24.59 -3.68
C LEU A 141 -7.70 -23.38 -4.63
N SER A 142 -8.30 -22.24 -4.24
CA SER A 142 -8.20 -21.00 -5.00
C SER A 142 -6.76 -20.50 -5.04
N ALA A 143 -6.04 -20.47 -3.91
CA ALA A 143 -4.64 -20.08 -3.88
C ALA A 143 -3.75 -20.98 -4.75
N LEU A 144 -3.93 -22.31 -4.64
CA LEU A 144 -3.19 -23.30 -5.43
C LEU A 144 -3.40 -23.07 -6.94
N SER A 145 -4.64 -22.78 -7.35
CA SER A 145 -4.97 -22.55 -8.76
C SER A 145 -4.19 -21.41 -9.41
N TYR A 146 -3.83 -20.36 -8.65
CA TYR A 146 -2.96 -19.28 -9.09
C TYR A 146 -1.48 -19.68 -9.01
N ALA A 147 -1.07 -20.34 -7.93
CA ALA A 147 0.33 -20.71 -7.69
C ALA A 147 0.90 -21.63 -8.80
N VAL A 148 0.08 -22.53 -9.34
CA VAL A 148 0.48 -23.44 -10.43
C VAL A 148 0.61 -22.76 -11.79
N GLN A 149 0.12 -21.52 -11.96
CA GLN A 149 0.18 -20.83 -13.25
C GLN A 149 1.61 -20.35 -13.53
N PRO A 150 2.20 -20.73 -14.68
CA PRO A 150 3.57 -20.35 -15.02
C PRO A 150 3.75 -18.84 -15.24
N LEU A 151 2.66 -18.12 -15.54
CA LEU A 151 2.68 -16.67 -15.75
C LEU A 151 2.63 -15.87 -14.45
N VAL A 152 2.35 -16.49 -13.30
CA VAL A 152 2.25 -15.81 -12.00
C VAL A 152 3.62 -15.79 -11.32
N ASP A 153 4.12 -14.61 -10.96
CA ASP A 153 5.43 -14.41 -10.32
C ASP A 153 5.35 -14.48 -8.79
N ALA A 154 4.27 -13.95 -8.21
CA ALA A 154 3.98 -13.95 -6.77
C ALA A 154 2.48 -14.12 -6.51
N VAL A 155 2.12 -14.42 -5.27
CA VAL A 155 0.72 -14.53 -4.86
C VAL A 155 0.31 -13.38 -3.95
N ASP A 156 -0.84 -12.79 -4.25
CA ASP A 156 -1.58 -11.78 -3.46
C ASP A 156 -3.05 -12.22 -3.46
N HIS A 157 -3.47 -12.94 -2.42
CA HIS A 157 -4.65 -13.80 -2.51
C HIS A 157 -5.91 -13.16 -1.97
N GLY A 158 -6.46 -13.63 -0.87
CA GLY A 158 -7.77 -13.23 -0.39
C GLY A 158 -7.74 -13.13 1.10
N SER A 159 -8.87 -12.73 1.67
CA SER A 159 -9.02 -12.60 3.12
C SER A 159 -9.99 -13.64 3.67
N ILE A 160 -9.62 -14.26 4.79
CA ILE A 160 -10.49 -15.12 5.58
C ILE A 160 -11.27 -14.23 6.54
N GLN A 161 -12.58 -14.09 6.32
CA GLN A 161 -13.46 -13.24 7.15
C GLN A 161 -14.19 -14.03 8.26
N GLU A 162 -14.11 -15.35 8.21
CA GLU A 162 -14.59 -16.27 9.23
C GLU A 162 -13.60 -17.43 9.35
N VAL A 163 -13.10 -17.67 10.56
CA VAL A 163 -12.14 -18.74 10.84
C VAL A 163 -12.73 -19.70 11.86
N TRP A 164 -12.82 -20.97 11.48
CA TRP A 164 -13.40 -22.04 12.31
C TRP A 164 -14.79 -21.71 12.88
N GLY A 165 -15.63 -21.09 12.06
CA GLY A 165 -16.99 -20.67 12.45
C GLY A 165 -17.06 -19.38 13.27
N VAL A 166 -15.94 -18.66 13.45
CA VAL A 166 -15.87 -17.39 14.18
C VAL A 166 -15.58 -16.24 13.24
N ARG A 167 -16.50 -15.27 13.19
CA ARG A 167 -16.32 -14.05 12.41
C ARG A 167 -15.10 -13.26 12.89
N VAL A 168 -14.27 -12.84 11.95
CA VAL A 168 -13.06 -12.08 12.23
C VAL A 168 -13.40 -10.67 12.68
N ARG A 169 -12.69 -10.19 13.71
CA ARG A 169 -12.85 -8.84 14.24
C ARG A 169 -11.48 -8.26 14.56
N GLY A 170 -11.24 -7.02 14.09
CA GLY A 170 -10.02 -6.28 14.37
C GLY A 170 -9.72 -6.18 15.87
N GLY A 171 -8.49 -6.48 16.26
CA GLY A 171 -8.00 -6.49 17.64
C GLY A 171 -8.45 -7.69 18.49
N ALA A 172 -9.30 -8.58 17.96
CA ALA A 172 -9.74 -9.79 18.66
C ALA A 172 -8.83 -10.99 18.33
N PRO A 173 -8.85 -12.07 19.14
CA PRO A 173 -8.08 -13.29 18.85
C PRO A 173 -8.38 -13.89 17.46
N SER A 174 -9.61 -13.73 16.96
CA SER A 174 -9.99 -14.23 15.63
C SER A 174 -9.20 -13.61 14.50
N GLU A 175 -8.73 -12.36 14.62
CA GLU A 175 -7.88 -11.71 13.61
C GLU A 175 -6.49 -12.35 13.53
N ALA A 176 -5.86 -12.60 14.68
CA ALA A 176 -4.58 -13.31 14.72
C ALA A 176 -4.70 -14.72 14.12
N VAL A 177 -5.75 -15.45 14.52
CA VAL A 177 -5.99 -16.83 14.06
C VAL A 177 -6.28 -16.86 12.56
N ALA A 178 -7.11 -15.96 12.04
CA ALA A 178 -7.42 -15.89 10.61
C ALA A 178 -6.17 -15.59 9.76
N GLY A 179 -5.35 -14.62 10.17
CA GLY A 179 -4.11 -14.31 9.46
C GLY A 179 -3.08 -15.45 9.51
N VAL A 180 -2.99 -16.17 10.63
CA VAL A 180 -2.13 -17.36 10.73
C VAL A 180 -2.63 -18.47 9.80
N GLU A 181 -3.94 -18.69 9.76
CA GLU A 181 -4.55 -19.70 8.90
C GLU A 181 -4.40 -19.36 7.41
N GLU A 182 -4.62 -18.10 7.03
CA GLU A 182 -4.36 -17.57 5.70
C GLU A 182 -2.96 -17.93 5.23
N LEU A 183 -1.94 -17.58 6.00
CA LEU A 183 -0.55 -17.86 5.63
C LEU A 183 -0.25 -19.36 5.61
N ARG A 184 -0.84 -20.18 6.50
CA ARG A 184 -0.67 -21.64 6.45
C ARG A 184 -1.19 -22.22 5.13
N LEU A 185 -2.40 -21.82 4.74
CA LEU A 185 -3.02 -22.29 3.50
C LEU A 185 -2.26 -21.80 2.27
N LEU A 186 -1.78 -20.54 2.26
CA LEU A 186 -0.91 -20.01 1.21
C LEU A 186 0.39 -20.81 1.10
N ARG A 187 1.09 -21.04 2.21
CA ARG A 187 2.35 -21.80 2.20
C ARG A 187 2.16 -23.22 1.72
N LYS A 188 1.10 -23.88 2.16
CA LYS A 188 0.74 -25.21 1.68
C LYS A 188 0.46 -25.20 0.17
N ALA A 189 -0.31 -24.23 -0.32
CA ALA A 189 -0.59 -24.09 -1.75
C ALA A 189 0.69 -23.87 -2.58
N LEU A 190 1.62 -23.04 -2.08
CA LEU A 190 2.92 -22.84 -2.75
C LEU A 190 3.80 -24.09 -2.75
N GLU A 191 3.83 -24.83 -1.64
CA GLU A 191 4.55 -26.10 -1.54
C GLU A 191 4.00 -27.15 -2.51
N ASP A 192 2.67 -27.32 -2.53
CA ASP A 192 1.99 -28.28 -3.41
C ASP A 192 2.05 -27.87 -4.89
N ALA A 193 2.19 -26.58 -5.18
CA ALA A 193 2.50 -26.08 -6.53
C ALA A 193 3.97 -26.32 -6.94
N GLY A 194 4.81 -26.85 -6.05
CA GLY A 194 6.24 -27.01 -6.27
C GLY A 194 7.00 -25.69 -6.28
N ARG A 195 6.46 -24.62 -5.69
CA ARG A 195 7.07 -23.27 -5.66
C ARG A 195 7.17 -22.72 -4.23
N PRO A 196 7.76 -23.46 -3.27
CA PRO A 196 7.74 -23.09 -1.85
C PRO A 196 8.46 -21.78 -1.53
N GLY A 197 9.35 -21.31 -2.42
CA GLY A 197 10.08 -20.05 -2.28
C GLY A 197 9.37 -18.84 -2.92
N MET A 198 8.20 -19.04 -3.54
CA MET A 198 7.47 -17.96 -4.23
C MET A 198 7.07 -16.86 -3.24
N HIS A 199 7.17 -15.61 -3.70
CA HIS A 199 6.84 -14.44 -2.89
C HIS A 199 5.35 -14.38 -2.55
N LEU A 200 5.05 -14.02 -1.30
CA LEU A 200 3.71 -13.68 -0.84
C LEU A 200 3.60 -12.19 -0.54
N LEU A 201 2.56 -11.55 -1.05
CA LEU A 201 1.93 -10.39 -0.43
C LEU A 201 0.74 -10.93 0.38
N ALA A 202 0.77 -10.79 1.70
CA ALA A 202 -0.15 -11.52 2.57
C ALA A 202 -0.46 -10.77 3.89
N ALA A 203 -1.13 -11.48 4.81
CA ALA A 203 -1.75 -10.98 6.03
C ALA A 203 -2.93 -10.05 5.74
N GLU A 204 -3.74 -10.43 4.76
CA GLU A 204 -4.89 -9.69 4.25
C GLU A 204 -6.19 -9.96 5.04
N SER A 205 -6.22 -11.00 5.87
CA SER A 205 -7.35 -11.36 6.75
C SER A 205 -7.48 -10.44 7.98
N SER A 206 -6.83 -9.28 7.96
CA SER A 206 -6.66 -8.38 9.09
C SER A 206 -6.63 -6.94 8.66
N VAL A 207 -7.29 -6.10 9.45
CA VAL A 207 -7.28 -4.64 9.26
C VAL A 207 -6.29 -3.96 10.19
N THR A 208 -5.93 -4.62 11.31
CA THR A 208 -4.94 -4.12 12.27
C THR A 208 -3.55 -4.74 12.04
N SER A 209 -2.60 -4.41 12.92
CA SER A 209 -1.26 -5.02 12.96
C SER A 209 -1.24 -6.46 13.48
N THR A 210 -2.33 -6.92 14.11
CA THR A 210 -2.38 -8.17 14.88
C THR A 210 -1.99 -9.39 14.05
N ALA A 211 -2.61 -9.60 12.89
CA ALA A 211 -2.32 -10.78 12.07
C ALA A 211 -0.90 -10.76 11.51
N SER A 212 -0.43 -9.61 11.01
CA SER A 212 0.91 -9.50 10.45
C SER A 212 1.96 -9.84 11.51
N LEU A 213 1.81 -9.32 12.73
CA LEU A 213 2.70 -9.63 13.85
C LEU A 213 2.61 -11.10 14.27
N ALA A 214 1.42 -11.68 14.33
CA ALA A 214 1.23 -13.11 14.64
C ALA A 214 1.84 -14.03 13.57
N ALA A 215 1.64 -13.72 12.30
CA ALA A 215 2.22 -14.48 11.20
C ALA A 215 3.75 -14.37 11.16
N MET A 216 4.31 -13.19 11.46
CA MET A 216 5.76 -13.01 11.59
C MET A 216 6.33 -13.78 12.79
N SER A 217 5.69 -13.71 13.96
CA SER A 217 6.19 -14.38 15.17
C SER A 217 6.20 -15.91 15.05
N LEU A 218 5.31 -16.47 14.22
CA LEU A 218 5.27 -17.89 13.88
C LEU A 218 6.12 -18.27 12.65
N GLY A 219 6.85 -17.32 12.05
CA GLY A 219 7.70 -17.58 10.89
C GLY A 219 6.94 -17.90 9.59
N LEU A 220 5.66 -17.53 9.52
CA LEU A 220 4.79 -17.79 8.38
C LEU A 220 4.86 -16.66 7.33
N LEU A 221 4.88 -15.41 7.80
CA LEU A 221 5.23 -14.24 6.98
C LEU A 221 6.74 -14.01 7.12
N ARG A 222 7.50 -14.39 6.10
CA ARG A 222 8.96 -14.57 6.18
C ARG A 222 9.67 -13.35 5.61
N ARG A 223 10.97 -13.28 5.91
CA ARG A 223 11.87 -12.33 5.26
C ARG A 223 11.77 -12.46 3.73
N GLY A 224 11.60 -11.34 3.04
CA GLY A 224 11.44 -11.30 1.58
C GLY A 224 9.99 -11.46 1.09
N ASP A 225 9.02 -11.75 1.97
CA ASP A 225 7.60 -11.55 1.68
C ASP A 225 7.21 -10.08 1.88
N ALA A 226 5.96 -9.75 1.56
CA ALA A 226 5.38 -8.44 1.74
C ALA A 226 4.08 -8.49 2.55
N GLN A 227 3.77 -7.36 3.17
CA GLN A 227 2.47 -7.07 3.77
C GLN A 227 1.95 -5.75 3.19
N LEU A 228 0.63 -5.63 3.08
CA LEU A 228 0.00 -4.37 2.70
C LEU A 228 0.15 -3.35 3.84
N LEU A 229 0.46 -2.10 3.49
CA LEU A 229 0.48 -0.95 4.38
C LEU A 229 -0.48 0.12 3.82
N PRO A 230 -1.79 0.02 4.12
CA PRO A 230 -2.76 1.03 3.76
C PRO A 230 -2.36 2.44 4.19
N VAL A 231 -2.42 3.38 3.26
CA VAL A 231 -2.55 4.81 3.54
C VAL A 231 -4.05 5.08 3.52
N LEU A 232 -4.60 5.43 4.67
CA LEU A 232 -6.02 5.65 4.84
C LEU A 232 -6.46 6.89 4.06
N ASN A 233 -7.71 6.86 3.58
CA ASN A 233 -8.22 7.87 2.66
C ASN A 233 -8.54 9.19 3.40
N GLU A 234 -7.99 10.34 3.01
CA GLU A 234 -6.82 10.57 2.14
C GLU A 234 -5.65 11.11 2.98
N LEU A 235 -4.41 10.71 2.66
CA LEU A 235 -3.20 11.12 3.38
C LEU A 235 -3.28 10.93 4.90
N LYS A 236 -3.85 9.81 5.34
CA LYS A 236 -3.91 9.44 6.76
C LYS A 236 -3.22 8.11 7.01
N THR A 237 -2.79 7.91 8.24
CA THR A 237 -2.25 6.64 8.74
C THR A 237 -2.67 6.44 10.20
N ASP A 238 -2.44 5.24 10.72
CA ASP A 238 -2.74 4.87 12.09
C ASP A 238 -1.56 4.10 12.70
N TYR A 239 -1.62 3.86 14.00
CA TYR A 239 -0.60 3.12 14.73
C TYR A 239 -0.49 1.65 14.31
N HIS A 240 -1.54 1.05 13.76
CA HIS A 240 -1.44 -0.30 13.22
C HIS A 240 -0.56 -0.34 11.97
N GLN A 241 -0.73 0.58 11.02
CA GLN A 241 0.08 0.64 9.81
C GLN A 241 1.52 1.04 10.12
N LEU A 242 1.74 2.01 11.03
CA LEU A 242 3.08 2.37 11.49
C LEU A 242 3.78 1.21 12.20
N THR A 243 3.06 0.46 13.04
CA THR A 243 3.59 -0.74 13.70
C THR A 243 3.96 -1.82 12.70
N LYS A 244 3.08 -2.13 11.73
CA LYS A 244 3.35 -3.08 10.65
C LYS A 244 4.60 -2.69 9.88
N ALA A 245 4.72 -1.43 9.48
CA ALA A 245 5.88 -0.91 8.78
C ALA A 245 7.16 -1.06 9.63
N ALA A 246 7.12 -0.70 10.91
CA ALA A 246 8.28 -0.71 11.79
C ALA A 246 8.81 -2.14 12.00
N VAL A 247 7.92 -3.05 12.39
CA VAL A 247 8.28 -4.44 12.67
C VAL A 247 8.63 -5.18 11.38
N GLY A 248 7.93 -4.89 10.28
CA GLY A 248 8.24 -5.44 8.96
C GLY A 248 9.67 -5.11 8.52
N LEU A 249 10.10 -3.85 8.66
CA LEU A 249 11.48 -3.44 8.38
C LEU A 249 12.50 -4.19 9.24
N MET A 250 12.20 -4.42 10.52
CA MET A 250 13.06 -5.19 11.43
C MET A 250 13.14 -6.68 11.05
N ALA A 251 12.02 -7.27 10.63
CA ALA A 251 11.92 -8.67 10.22
C ALA A 251 12.41 -8.92 8.77
N GLY A 252 12.65 -7.85 8.00
CA GLY A 252 12.97 -7.93 6.58
C GLY A 252 11.78 -8.34 5.70
N VAL A 253 10.56 -8.02 6.15
CA VAL A 253 9.32 -8.11 5.37
C VAL A 253 9.10 -6.78 4.65
N HIS A 254 8.85 -6.83 3.36
CA HIS A 254 8.59 -5.65 2.54
C HIS A 254 7.24 -5.01 2.89
N GLY A 255 7.17 -3.69 2.81
CA GLY A 255 5.92 -2.95 2.88
C GLY A 255 5.41 -2.64 1.48
N ALA A 256 4.24 -3.13 1.13
CA ALA A 256 3.52 -2.72 -0.07
C ALA A 256 2.54 -1.60 0.32
N ALA A 257 2.91 -0.35 0.07
CA ALA A 257 2.02 0.78 0.34
C ALA A 257 0.76 0.68 -0.53
N LEU A 258 -0.41 0.67 0.10
CA LEU A 258 -1.70 0.66 -0.59
C LEU A 258 -2.31 2.05 -0.46
N VAL A 259 -2.45 2.74 -1.58
CA VAL A 259 -3.03 4.08 -1.65
C VAL A 259 -4.20 4.01 -2.63
N ASP A 260 -5.42 4.13 -2.11
CA ASP A 260 -6.65 3.97 -2.89
C ASP A 260 -7.42 5.29 -2.97
N PRO A 261 -6.92 6.27 -3.76
CA PRO A 261 -7.54 7.58 -3.83
C PRO A 261 -8.98 7.47 -4.37
N ILE A 262 -9.95 8.05 -3.65
CA ILE A 262 -11.37 7.97 -4.02
C ILE A 262 -11.70 9.05 -5.05
N VAL A 263 -11.96 8.64 -6.30
CA VAL A 263 -12.49 9.53 -7.34
C VAL A 263 -13.90 9.99 -6.96
N GLY A 264 -14.13 11.30 -6.91
CA GLY A 264 -15.40 11.87 -6.47
C GLY A 264 -15.58 11.92 -4.95
N GLY A 265 -14.58 11.48 -4.19
CA GLY A 265 -14.50 11.67 -2.74
C GLY A 265 -14.00 13.07 -2.37
N PHE A 266 -13.24 13.18 -1.29
CA PHE A 266 -12.67 14.46 -0.87
C PHE A 266 -11.72 15.08 -1.91
N ARG A 267 -11.15 14.28 -2.83
CA ARG A 267 -10.35 14.80 -3.95
C ARG A 267 -11.14 15.40 -5.12
N GLN A 268 -12.46 15.54 -4.99
CA GLN A 268 -13.35 15.86 -6.13
C GLN A 268 -13.22 14.79 -7.25
N GLY A 269 -13.93 14.95 -8.36
CA GLY A 269 -13.81 14.03 -9.50
C GLY A 269 -12.42 14.08 -10.15
N ALA A 270 -12.20 13.33 -11.23
CA ALA A 270 -11.04 13.59 -12.08
C ALA A 270 -10.99 15.08 -12.44
N CYS A 271 -9.79 15.70 -12.46
CA CYS A 271 -9.62 17.12 -12.75
C CYS A 271 -10.00 17.43 -14.20
N ARG A 272 -11.29 17.46 -14.49
CA ARG A 272 -11.82 17.80 -15.80
C ARG A 272 -11.74 19.31 -15.94
N GLU A 273 -11.36 19.77 -17.12
CA GLU A 273 -11.64 21.14 -17.50
C GLU A 273 -13.15 21.36 -17.28
N ARG A 274 -13.53 22.27 -16.38
CA ARG A 274 -14.94 22.64 -16.27
C ARG A 274 -15.25 23.30 -17.59
N ASP A 275 -16.07 22.64 -18.38
CA ASP A 275 -16.67 23.20 -19.59
C ASP A 275 -16.96 24.68 -19.36
N ARG A 276 -16.21 25.54 -20.04
CA ARG A 276 -16.65 26.91 -20.34
C ARG A 276 -17.81 26.81 -21.34
N LEU A 277 -18.90 26.21 -20.92
CA LEU A 277 -20.24 26.40 -21.45
C LEU A 277 -20.87 27.37 -20.42
N GLY A 278 -20.72 28.69 -20.50
CA GLY A 278 -21.00 29.54 -21.65
C GLY A 278 -22.51 29.82 -21.68
N GLY A 279 -22.98 30.86 -20.97
CA GLY A 279 -24.37 31.35 -21.00
C GLY A 279 -24.94 31.75 -19.65
#